data_AF-A0A3Q0JLM9-F1
#
_entry.id   AF-A0A3Q0JLM9-F1
#
_cell.length_a   1.000
_cell.length_b   1.000
_cell.length_c   1.000
_cell.angle_alpha   90.00
_cell.angle_beta   90.00
_cell.angle_gamma   90.00
#
_symmetry.space_group_name_H-M   'P 1'
#
loop_
_entity.id
_entity.type
_entity.pdbx_description
1 polymer ?
#
loop_
_entity_poly.entity_id
_entity_poly.type
_entity_poly.pdbx_seq_one_letter_code
_entity_poly.pdbx_strand_id
1 'polypeptide(L)'
;MGADRGCNVDIVNGNLKLILGLIWSLIVHYQIGRSKFPPKKLMLGWLKAAVPDCKVNNFTTDWNSGIALSALLDYCEPGLFPHWKYLNPNDREENCRTAMELARTHFNIPMVLEPAYLASPHLDELSGMTYLSYFMREHSAGFRSTLAWVNSQLKDHTVSNFTTDWNDGRALCSLVKSLGASAKYQPSSDPTVWEANLERGIAAGKRLGVEPILRAKDMADQHVEHLGVMAYAASFQWVKPRINPGLSVAVSYDAHTTRIYQPTNFKIDFLSGEIDTKDITAEIRGPEATKLECRLTLNQDGGTGTFTPVQIGMHRVSIMCEGEEVKGSPFYIRAMPQLSAITHTGLDPCAVGSIVEVLVNSNGAKAGLVEVEAMSPTGRTLPCPVNERGGLYSATFQPDEAGEWSISVLHAGQLIQGGPFTCFVFDPHGVQLRGLDKPAYPESIFNFTIDARATGGLGNIVIDIVHGKKSLPHTIESLGGALYKVSLHTYQPGKYRVYVYFNGNTVKGNCNVLRGLDKPAYPESIFNFTIDARATGGLGNIVIDIVHGKKSLPHTIESLGGALYKVSLHTYQPGKYRVYVYFNGNTVKGNCNVVIDL
;
A
#
# COMPACT_ATOMS: atom_id res chain seq x y z
N MET A 1 -42.82 -59.15 -13.60
CA MET A 1 -42.17 -59.58 -12.33
C MET A 1 -40.94 -60.40 -12.69
N GLY A 2 -39.72 -59.89 -12.54
CA GLY A 2 -38.55 -60.69 -12.92
C GLY A 2 -37.16 -60.05 -12.87
N ALA A 3 -36.90 -59.05 -12.03
CA ALA A 3 -35.55 -58.45 -11.99
C ALA A 3 -35.01 -58.11 -10.58
N ASP A 4 -35.72 -58.47 -9.50
CA ASP A 4 -35.36 -57.97 -8.16
C ASP A 4 -35.03 -59.08 -7.13
N ARG A 5 -34.74 -60.31 -7.61
CA ARG A 5 -34.46 -61.48 -6.75
C ARG A 5 -33.05 -62.09 -6.91
N GLY A 6 -32.15 -61.47 -7.68
CA GLY A 6 -30.78 -61.96 -7.83
C GLY A 6 -29.85 -61.50 -6.71
N CYS A 7 -29.80 -60.19 -6.45
CA CYS A 7 -28.80 -59.58 -5.58
C CYS A 7 -28.87 -60.08 -4.12
N ASN A 8 -30.08 -60.26 -3.57
CA ASN A 8 -30.26 -60.75 -2.20
C ASN A 8 -29.90 -62.24 -2.04
N VAL A 9 -30.11 -63.06 -3.07
CA VAL A 9 -29.84 -64.50 -2.98
C VAL A 9 -28.33 -64.77 -3.08
N ASP A 10 -27.61 -64.01 -3.91
CA ASP A 10 -26.16 -64.15 -4.06
C ASP A 10 -25.36 -63.71 -2.81
N ILE A 11 -25.88 -62.76 -2.03
CA ILE A 11 -25.33 -62.37 -0.72
C ILE A 11 -25.59 -63.46 0.32
N VAL A 12 -26.81 -63.99 0.37
CA VAL A 12 -27.18 -65.10 1.29
C VAL A 12 -26.39 -66.38 0.98
N ASN A 13 -26.03 -66.60 -0.28
CA ASN A 13 -25.22 -67.74 -0.73
C ASN A 13 -23.71 -67.57 -0.50
N GLY A 14 -23.26 -66.52 0.20
CA GLY A 14 -21.85 -66.38 0.58
C GLY A 14 -20.92 -65.99 -0.57
N ASN A 15 -21.41 -65.32 -1.63
CA ASN A 15 -20.55 -64.86 -2.71
C ASN A 15 -19.61 -63.75 -2.20
N LEU A 16 -18.38 -64.15 -1.86
CA LEU A 16 -17.36 -63.30 -1.25
C LEU A 16 -17.13 -61.99 -2.03
N LYS A 17 -17.16 -62.06 -3.37
CA LYS A 17 -16.92 -60.89 -4.24
C LYS A 17 -18.05 -59.87 -4.14
N LEU A 18 -19.31 -60.32 -4.08
CA LEU A 18 -20.47 -59.44 -3.94
C LEU A 18 -20.60 -58.90 -2.51
N ILE A 19 -20.27 -59.72 -1.50
CA ILE A 19 -20.24 -59.29 -0.10
C ILE A 19 -19.17 -58.22 0.12
N LEU A 20 -17.94 -58.44 -0.36
CA LEU A 20 -16.86 -57.45 -0.30
C LEU A 20 -17.20 -56.18 -1.10
N GLY A 21 -17.83 -56.32 -2.27
CA GLY A 21 -18.30 -55.18 -3.06
C GLY A 21 -19.39 -54.36 -2.36
N LEU A 22 -20.31 -55.02 -1.63
CA LEU A 22 -21.35 -54.37 -0.85
C LEU A 22 -20.78 -53.68 0.40
N ILE A 23 -19.93 -54.38 1.17
CA ILE A 23 -19.25 -53.80 2.35
C ILE A 23 -18.43 -52.58 1.92
N TRP A 24 -17.68 -52.69 0.83
CA TRP A 24 -16.95 -51.56 0.26
C TRP A 24 -17.86 -50.41 -0.14
N SER A 25 -18.99 -50.70 -0.80
CA SER A 25 -19.97 -49.67 -1.17
C SER A 25 -20.56 -48.96 0.06
N LEU A 26 -20.80 -49.68 1.15
CA LEU A 26 -21.24 -49.12 2.42
C LEU A 26 -20.15 -48.27 3.09
N ILE A 27 -18.89 -48.68 3.05
CA ILE A 27 -17.76 -47.91 3.57
C ILE A 27 -17.59 -46.60 2.80
N VAL A 28 -17.61 -46.68 1.46
CA VAL A 28 -17.57 -45.50 0.61
C VAL A 28 -18.73 -44.56 0.92
N HIS A 29 -19.93 -45.11 1.15
CA HIS A 29 -21.10 -44.28 1.40
C HIS A 29 -21.16 -43.67 2.81
N TYR A 30 -20.80 -44.44 3.85
CA TYR A 30 -21.03 -44.08 5.25
C TYR A 30 -19.77 -43.71 6.04
N GLN A 31 -18.57 -44.10 5.59
CA GLN A 31 -17.33 -43.80 6.29
C GLN A 31 -16.47 -42.76 5.58
N ILE A 32 -16.47 -42.76 4.24
CA ILE A 32 -15.65 -41.85 3.43
C ILE A 32 -16.50 -40.73 2.82
N GLY A 33 -17.73 -41.02 2.39
CA GLY A 33 -18.59 -40.05 1.69
C GLY A 33 -18.46 -40.14 0.16
N ARG A 34 -19.52 -39.72 -0.54
CA ARG A 34 -19.55 -39.76 -2.02
C ARG A 34 -18.68 -38.62 -2.59
N SER A 35 -17.48 -38.96 -3.05
CA SER A 35 -16.58 -38.01 -3.70
C SER A 35 -16.55 -38.19 -5.22
N LYS A 36 -16.29 -37.10 -5.95
CA LYS A 36 -15.96 -37.14 -7.40
C LYS A 36 -14.59 -37.80 -7.63
N PHE A 37 -13.76 -37.92 -6.59
CA PHE A 37 -12.44 -38.53 -6.65
C PHE A 37 -12.46 -39.96 -6.09
N PRO A 38 -11.61 -40.87 -6.60
CA PRO A 38 -11.48 -42.20 -6.04
C PRO A 38 -11.10 -42.15 -4.55
N PRO A 39 -11.89 -42.76 -3.63
CA PRO A 39 -11.63 -42.76 -2.19
C PRO A 39 -10.19 -43.16 -1.83
N LYS A 40 -9.67 -44.17 -2.54
CA LYS A 40 -8.28 -44.64 -2.44
C LYS A 40 -7.24 -43.53 -2.55
N LYS A 41 -7.43 -42.62 -3.51
CA LYS A 41 -6.48 -41.54 -3.76
C LYS A 41 -6.47 -40.53 -2.61
N LEU A 42 -7.65 -40.17 -2.10
CA LEU A 42 -7.78 -39.20 -1.01
C LEU A 42 -7.27 -39.78 0.31
N MET A 43 -7.63 -41.03 0.62
CA MET A 43 -7.12 -41.74 1.79
C MET A 43 -5.60 -41.82 1.78
N LEU A 44 -5.00 -42.23 0.64
CA LEU A 44 -3.55 -42.33 0.54
C LEU A 44 -2.89 -40.94 0.63
N GLY A 45 -3.53 -39.91 0.08
CA GLY A 45 -3.10 -38.52 0.21
C GLY A 45 -3.01 -38.08 1.67
N TRP A 46 -4.04 -38.34 2.47
CA TRP A 46 -3.99 -38.02 3.90
C TRP A 46 -3.00 -38.89 4.68
N LEU A 47 -2.89 -40.19 4.43
CA LEU A 47 -1.93 -41.04 5.16
C LEU A 47 -0.49 -40.61 4.90
N LYS A 48 -0.17 -40.27 3.64
CA LYS A 48 1.13 -39.69 3.28
C LYS A 48 1.39 -38.36 3.99
N ALA A 49 0.36 -37.54 4.12
CA ALA A 49 0.44 -36.26 4.82
C ALA A 49 0.55 -36.42 6.34
N ALA A 50 -0.14 -37.39 6.95
CA ALA A 50 -0.16 -37.61 8.39
C ALA A 50 1.14 -38.27 8.89
N VAL A 51 1.71 -39.20 8.12
CA VAL A 51 2.93 -39.94 8.50
C VAL A 51 3.98 -39.93 7.38
N PRO A 52 4.52 -38.76 7.01
CA PRO A 52 5.42 -38.63 5.85
C PRO A 52 6.71 -39.46 5.99
N ASP A 53 7.22 -39.60 7.22
CA ASP A 53 8.42 -40.39 7.53
C ASP A 53 8.26 -41.88 7.20
N CYS A 54 7.04 -42.42 7.24
CA CYS A 54 6.75 -43.82 6.95
C CYS A 54 6.68 -44.14 5.46
N LYS A 55 6.62 -43.13 4.58
CA LYS A 55 6.60 -43.27 3.10
C LYS A 55 5.54 -44.26 2.60
N VAL A 56 4.35 -44.25 3.20
CA VAL A 56 3.24 -45.14 2.82
C VAL A 56 2.74 -44.86 1.40
N ASN A 57 2.63 -45.90 0.57
CA ASN A 57 2.24 -45.85 -0.85
C ASN A 57 1.11 -46.82 -1.21
N ASN A 58 0.77 -47.77 -0.34
CA ASN A 58 -0.32 -48.72 -0.51
C ASN A 58 -1.09 -48.97 0.80
N PHE A 59 -2.17 -49.74 0.73
CA PHE A 59 -2.97 -50.17 1.89
C PHE A 59 -2.71 -51.64 2.27
N THR A 60 -1.62 -52.21 1.76
CA THR A 60 -1.28 -53.62 1.94
C THR A 60 0.04 -53.73 2.69
N THR A 61 1.15 -53.86 1.98
CA THR A 61 2.45 -54.22 2.54
C THR A 61 3.07 -53.16 3.43
N ASP A 62 2.79 -51.88 3.20
CA ASP A 62 3.43 -50.78 3.94
C ASP A 62 2.99 -50.70 5.41
N TRP A 63 1.90 -51.40 5.75
CA TRP A 63 1.32 -51.43 7.10
C TRP A 63 1.73 -52.66 7.90
N ASN A 64 2.30 -53.67 7.23
CA ASN A 64 2.54 -54.99 7.83
C ASN A 64 3.53 -54.98 9.00
N SER A 65 4.45 -54.02 9.07
CA SER A 65 5.40 -53.94 10.19
C SER A 65 4.78 -53.40 11.48
N GLY A 66 3.57 -52.84 11.42
CA GLY A 66 2.94 -52.11 12.54
C GLY A 66 3.54 -50.74 12.81
N ILE A 67 4.68 -50.39 12.20
CA ILE A 67 5.38 -49.10 12.40
C ILE A 67 4.53 -47.93 11.89
N ALA A 68 3.99 -48.04 10.66
CA ALA A 68 3.16 -47.00 10.07
C ALA A 68 1.84 -46.80 10.86
N LEU A 69 1.25 -47.89 11.36
CA LEU A 69 0.07 -47.79 12.23
C LEU A 69 0.43 -47.12 13.55
N SER A 70 1.55 -47.49 14.18
CA SER A 70 2.02 -46.89 15.43
C SER A 70 2.30 -45.39 15.27
N ALA A 71 2.95 -44.99 14.17
CA ALA A 71 3.15 -43.59 13.81
C ALA A 71 1.82 -42.84 13.62
N LEU A 72 0.81 -43.50 13.04
CA LEU A 72 -0.51 -42.92 12.86
C LEU A 72 -1.24 -42.69 14.19
N LEU A 73 -1.05 -43.57 15.19
CA LEU A 73 -1.57 -43.35 16.54
C LEU A 73 -0.93 -42.13 17.19
N ASP A 74 0.40 -42.01 17.08
CA ASP A 74 1.15 -40.87 17.61
C ASP A 74 0.80 -39.57 16.88
N TYR A 75 0.47 -39.62 15.59
CA TYR A 75 -0.11 -38.47 14.88
C TYR A 75 -1.49 -38.08 15.44
N CYS A 76 -2.35 -39.07 15.71
CA CYS A 76 -3.70 -38.83 16.20
C CYS A 76 -3.72 -38.29 17.65
N GLU A 77 -2.81 -38.77 18.48
CA GLU A 77 -2.60 -38.32 19.85
C GLU A 77 -1.09 -38.25 20.13
N PRO A 78 -0.46 -37.07 19.94
CA PRO A 78 0.98 -36.91 20.13
C PRO A 78 1.45 -37.38 21.50
N GLY A 79 2.38 -38.35 21.51
CA GLY A 79 2.89 -38.98 22.73
C GLY A 79 2.19 -40.29 23.10
N LEU A 80 1.19 -40.75 22.35
CA LEU A 80 0.57 -42.06 22.55
C LEU A 80 1.51 -43.22 22.17
N PHE A 81 2.37 -43.02 21.16
CA PHE A 81 3.34 -44.04 20.73
C PHE A 81 4.69 -43.42 20.34
N PRO A 82 5.39 -42.71 21.25
CA PRO A 82 6.53 -41.85 20.90
C PRO A 82 7.76 -42.62 20.38
N HIS A 83 7.82 -43.94 20.62
CA HIS A 83 8.95 -44.79 20.24
C HIS A 83 8.72 -45.60 18.97
N TRP A 84 7.67 -45.30 18.18
CA TRP A 84 7.32 -46.04 16.97
C TRP A 84 8.50 -46.18 15.98
N LYS A 85 9.42 -45.19 15.93
CA LYS A 85 10.62 -45.20 15.08
C LYS A 85 11.64 -46.29 15.43
N TYR A 86 11.60 -46.79 16.65
CA TYR A 86 12.58 -47.78 17.17
C TYR A 86 12.02 -49.19 17.24
N LEU A 87 10.77 -49.41 16.80
CA LEU A 87 10.18 -50.73 16.74
C LEU A 87 10.97 -51.64 15.79
N ASN A 88 11.13 -52.90 16.17
CA ASN A 88 11.71 -53.91 15.30
C ASN A 88 10.71 -54.25 14.18
N PRO A 89 11.05 -54.02 12.89
CA PRO A 89 10.14 -54.28 11.78
C PRO A 89 9.83 -55.77 11.55
N ASN A 90 10.58 -56.67 12.19
CA ASN A 90 10.35 -58.11 12.12
C ASN A 90 9.28 -58.60 13.11
N ASP A 91 9.01 -57.84 14.18
CA ASP A 91 7.99 -58.17 15.19
C ASP A 91 6.59 -57.72 14.75
N ARG A 92 6.26 -58.04 13.49
CA ARG A 92 5.11 -57.52 12.74
C ARG A 92 3.78 -57.69 13.48
N GLU A 93 3.49 -58.91 13.90
CA GLU A 93 2.23 -59.26 14.54
C GLU A 93 2.08 -58.55 15.89
N GLU A 94 3.16 -58.50 16.68
CA GLU A 94 3.14 -57.87 18.01
C GLU A 94 3.02 -56.35 17.91
N ASN A 95 3.73 -55.73 16.97
CA ASN A 95 3.60 -54.30 16.68
C ASN A 95 2.17 -53.96 16.26
N CYS A 96 1.60 -54.72 15.31
CA CYS A 96 0.20 -54.56 14.87
C CYS A 96 -0.77 -54.76 16.04
N ARG A 97 -0.58 -55.80 16.86
CA ARG A 97 -1.44 -56.12 18.01
C ARG A 97 -1.47 -54.97 19.02
N THR A 98 -0.29 -54.49 19.40
CA THR A 98 -0.14 -53.36 20.33
C THR A 98 -0.80 -52.11 19.79
N ALA A 99 -0.53 -51.76 18.53
CA ALA A 99 -1.10 -50.56 17.91
C ALA A 99 -2.63 -50.65 17.75
N MET A 100 -3.17 -51.80 17.32
CA MET A 100 -4.61 -51.98 17.17
C MET A 100 -5.35 -51.96 18.52
N GLU A 101 -4.73 -52.45 19.60
CA GLU A 101 -5.31 -52.40 20.94
C GLU A 101 -5.32 -50.97 21.51
N LEU A 102 -4.27 -50.19 21.26
CA LEU A 102 -4.24 -48.76 21.57
C LEU A 102 -5.31 -47.99 20.77
N ALA A 103 -5.45 -48.27 19.46
CA ALA A 103 -6.50 -47.67 18.63
C ALA A 103 -7.91 -47.97 19.16
N ARG A 104 -8.13 -49.20 19.65
CA ARG A 104 -9.40 -49.62 20.24
C ARG A 104 -9.70 -48.88 21.54
N THR A 105 -8.72 -48.78 22.42
CA THR A 105 -8.90 -48.22 23.77
C THR A 105 -8.95 -46.69 23.77
N HIS A 106 -8.10 -46.02 22.98
CA HIS A 106 -8.02 -44.55 22.93
C HIS A 106 -8.99 -43.92 21.93
N PHE A 107 -9.20 -44.56 20.77
CA PHE A 107 -9.96 -43.97 19.67
C PHE A 107 -11.28 -44.67 19.38
N ASN A 108 -11.62 -45.71 20.15
CA ASN A 108 -12.81 -46.53 19.95
C ASN A 108 -12.88 -47.12 18.53
N ILE A 109 -11.73 -47.52 17.99
CA ILE A 109 -11.63 -48.16 16.67
C ILE A 109 -11.82 -49.67 16.84
N PRO A 110 -12.87 -50.28 16.26
CA PRO A 110 -13.12 -51.71 16.40
C PRO A 110 -12.06 -52.55 15.67
N MET A 111 -11.74 -53.71 16.24
CA MET A 111 -10.92 -54.73 15.58
C MET A 111 -11.72 -55.45 14.48
N VAL A 112 -11.94 -54.76 13.35
CA VAL A 112 -12.58 -55.34 12.15
C VAL A 112 -11.64 -56.23 11.33
N LEU A 113 -10.37 -56.28 11.73
CA LEU A 113 -9.32 -57.12 11.18
C LEU A 113 -8.51 -57.68 12.36
N GLU A 114 -8.03 -58.93 12.28
CA GLU A 114 -7.11 -59.44 13.31
C GLU A 114 -5.70 -58.89 13.08
N PRO A 115 -4.90 -58.66 14.15
CA PRO A 115 -3.53 -58.16 14.03
C PRO A 115 -2.63 -58.98 13.11
N ALA A 116 -2.78 -60.31 13.11
CA ALA A 116 -2.04 -61.21 12.23
C ALA A 116 -2.35 -60.98 10.74
N TYR A 117 -3.59 -60.60 10.40
CA TYR A 117 -3.95 -60.26 9.03
C TYR A 117 -3.39 -58.89 8.60
N LEU A 118 -3.40 -57.89 9.49
CA LEU A 118 -2.75 -56.60 9.18
C LEU A 118 -1.23 -56.77 8.99
N ALA A 119 -0.61 -57.67 9.76
CA ALA A 119 0.81 -58.03 9.66
C ALA A 119 1.16 -58.89 8.42
N SER A 120 0.16 -59.40 7.70
CA SER A 120 0.35 -60.36 6.61
C SER A 120 0.78 -59.69 5.30
N PRO A 121 1.79 -60.22 4.59
CA PRO A 121 2.15 -59.78 3.23
C PRO A 121 1.02 -60.02 2.20
N HIS A 122 -0.01 -60.76 2.58
CA HIS A 122 -1.18 -61.06 1.76
C HIS A 122 -2.43 -60.26 2.16
N LEU A 123 -2.28 -59.19 2.96
CA LEU A 123 -3.37 -58.29 3.29
C LEU A 123 -4.07 -57.79 2.02
N ASP A 124 -5.39 -57.96 1.94
CA ASP A 124 -6.17 -57.42 0.85
C ASP A 124 -6.37 -55.91 1.00
N GLU A 125 -6.32 -55.20 -0.13
CA GLU A 125 -6.36 -53.74 -0.16
C GLU A 125 -7.65 -53.20 0.46
N LEU A 126 -8.79 -53.86 0.25
CA LEU A 126 -10.08 -53.39 0.77
C LEU A 126 -10.14 -53.51 2.29
N SER A 127 -9.61 -54.58 2.90
CA SER A 127 -9.54 -54.74 4.35
C SER A 127 -8.59 -53.72 4.98
N GLY A 128 -7.43 -53.48 4.38
CA GLY A 128 -6.51 -52.44 4.82
C GLY A 128 -7.16 -51.05 4.78
N MET A 129 -7.82 -50.72 3.67
CA MET A 129 -8.61 -49.50 3.55
C MET A 129 -9.75 -49.42 4.57
N THR A 130 -10.45 -50.53 4.80
CA THR A 130 -11.58 -50.61 5.75
C THR A 130 -11.15 -50.30 7.17
N TYR A 131 -9.99 -50.82 7.60
CA TYR A 131 -9.49 -50.54 8.95
C TYR A 131 -9.00 -49.08 9.06
N LEU A 132 -8.21 -48.63 8.08
CA LEU A 132 -7.58 -47.30 8.12
C LEU A 132 -8.58 -46.14 7.96
N SER A 133 -9.73 -46.37 7.31
CA SER A 133 -10.79 -45.35 7.18
C SER A 133 -11.36 -44.88 8.53
N TYR A 134 -11.25 -45.69 9.59
CA TYR A 134 -11.70 -45.30 10.93
C TYR A 134 -10.96 -44.09 11.49
N PHE A 135 -9.71 -43.85 11.05
CA PHE A 135 -8.91 -42.69 11.45
C PHE A 135 -9.24 -41.42 10.68
N MET A 136 -10.06 -41.51 9.63
CA MET A 136 -10.27 -40.44 8.65
C MET A 136 -11.71 -39.92 8.58
N ARG A 137 -12.68 -40.66 9.10
CA ARG A 137 -14.09 -40.23 9.13
C ARG A 137 -14.24 -38.91 9.88
N GLU A 138 -15.33 -38.20 9.63
CA GLU A 138 -15.67 -37.02 10.44
C GLU A 138 -15.66 -37.36 11.93
N HIS A 139 -15.10 -36.43 12.72
CA HIS A 139 -14.95 -36.55 14.17
C HIS A 139 -14.06 -37.70 14.69
N SER A 140 -13.37 -38.44 13.82
CA SER A 140 -12.36 -39.43 14.22
C SER A 140 -11.12 -38.79 14.86
N ALA A 141 -10.24 -39.62 15.41
CA ALA A 141 -8.99 -39.18 16.01
C ALA A 141 -8.10 -38.41 15.02
N GLY A 142 -7.92 -38.93 13.80
CA GLY A 142 -7.13 -38.23 12.77
C GLY A 142 -7.79 -36.93 12.29
N PHE A 143 -9.12 -36.89 12.18
CA PHE A 143 -9.86 -35.66 11.87
C PHE A 143 -9.63 -34.59 12.95
N ARG A 144 -9.81 -34.95 14.22
CA ARG A 144 -9.64 -34.05 15.36
C ARG A 144 -8.21 -33.55 15.49
N SER A 145 -7.23 -34.43 15.32
CA SER A 145 -5.80 -34.06 15.38
C SER A 145 -5.45 -33.06 14.27
N THR A 146 -5.83 -33.35 13.03
CA THR A 146 -5.61 -32.44 11.90
C THR A 146 -6.28 -31.08 12.14
N LEU A 147 -7.53 -31.08 12.64
CA LEU A 147 -8.29 -29.86 12.91
C LEU A 147 -7.68 -29.03 14.05
N ALA A 148 -7.23 -29.70 15.12
CA ALA A 148 -6.55 -29.05 16.23
C ALA A 148 -5.25 -28.39 15.78
N TRP A 149 -4.46 -29.07 14.94
CA TRP A 149 -3.25 -28.48 14.37
C TRP A 149 -3.58 -27.26 13.50
N VAL A 150 -4.54 -27.36 12.56
CA VAL A 150 -4.94 -26.21 11.73
C VAL A 150 -5.34 -25.02 12.60
N ASN A 151 -6.21 -25.24 13.60
CA ASN A 151 -6.66 -24.17 14.49
C ASN A 151 -5.53 -23.56 15.32
N SER A 152 -4.45 -24.30 15.63
CA SER A 152 -3.26 -23.74 16.28
C SER A 152 -2.51 -22.74 15.40
N GLN A 153 -2.68 -22.82 14.08
CA GLN A 153 -2.04 -21.93 13.11
C GLN A 153 -2.89 -20.69 12.78
N LEU A 154 -4.21 -20.77 12.96
CA LEU A 154 -5.15 -19.69 12.67
C LEU A 154 -5.26 -18.72 13.86
N LYS A 155 -4.98 -17.43 13.64
CA LYS A 155 -5.02 -16.40 14.70
C LYS A 155 -6.38 -15.71 14.83
N ASP A 156 -7.05 -15.48 13.70
CA ASP A 156 -8.20 -14.57 13.62
C ASP A 156 -9.56 -15.27 13.57
N HIS A 157 -9.57 -16.60 13.47
CA HIS A 157 -10.78 -17.44 13.43
C HIS A 157 -10.41 -18.90 13.67
N THR A 158 -11.42 -19.72 13.92
CA THR A 158 -11.30 -21.18 14.04
C THR A 158 -12.21 -21.86 13.03
N VAL A 159 -11.82 -23.05 12.58
CA VAL A 159 -12.62 -23.93 11.75
C VAL A 159 -13.05 -25.16 12.55
N SER A 160 -14.24 -25.68 12.23
CA SER A 160 -14.88 -26.82 12.90
C SER A 160 -14.93 -28.07 12.03
N ASN A 161 -14.77 -27.91 10.71
CA ASN A 161 -14.83 -28.97 9.72
C ASN A 161 -13.82 -28.74 8.59
N PHE A 162 -13.72 -29.71 7.68
CA PHE A 162 -12.94 -29.63 6.43
C PHE A 162 -13.85 -29.54 5.20
N THR A 163 -15.04 -28.95 5.35
CA THR A 163 -16.02 -28.80 4.28
C THR A 163 -16.39 -27.33 4.13
N THR A 164 -17.50 -26.90 4.73
CA THR A 164 -18.06 -25.55 4.57
C THR A 164 -17.14 -24.45 5.06
N ASP A 165 -16.36 -24.72 6.12
CA ASP A 165 -15.48 -23.71 6.73
C ASP A 165 -14.27 -23.37 5.86
N TRP A 166 -14.05 -24.13 4.77
CA TRP A 166 -12.93 -23.96 3.85
C TRP A 166 -13.34 -23.41 2.48
N ASN A 167 -14.64 -23.46 2.15
CA ASN A 167 -15.12 -23.13 0.80
C ASN A 167 -14.76 -21.71 0.36
N ASP A 168 -14.79 -20.74 1.28
CA ASP A 168 -14.51 -19.33 0.98
C ASP A 168 -13.01 -19.02 0.79
N GLY A 169 -12.14 -19.99 1.06
CA GLY A 169 -10.68 -19.90 0.98
C GLY A 169 -10.02 -19.15 2.13
N ARG A 170 -10.77 -18.62 3.11
CA ARG A 170 -10.22 -17.87 4.25
C ARG A 170 -9.32 -18.74 5.12
N ALA A 171 -9.76 -19.95 5.43
CA ALA A 171 -9.01 -20.91 6.24
C ALA A 171 -7.67 -21.25 5.58
N LEU A 172 -7.70 -21.64 4.31
CA LEU A 172 -6.50 -21.98 3.54
C LEU A 172 -5.54 -20.79 3.43
N CYS A 173 -6.04 -19.60 3.06
CA CYS A 173 -5.19 -18.41 2.91
C CYS A 173 -4.55 -17.98 4.24
N SER A 174 -5.27 -18.14 5.35
CA SER A 174 -4.73 -17.84 6.68
C SER A 174 -3.72 -18.87 7.14
N LEU A 175 -3.95 -20.15 6.83
CA LEU A 175 -3.02 -21.25 7.12
C LEU A 175 -1.67 -21.03 6.40
N VAL A 176 -1.68 -20.83 5.08
CA VAL A 176 -0.42 -20.60 4.34
C VAL A 176 0.29 -19.30 4.78
N LYS A 177 -0.47 -18.28 5.19
CA LYS A 177 0.07 -17.04 5.77
C LYS A 177 0.78 -17.28 7.09
N SER A 178 0.25 -18.13 7.96
CA SER A 178 0.89 -18.48 9.23
C SER A 178 2.26 -19.16 9.03
N LEU A 179 2.42 -19.87 7.90
CA LEU A 179 3.64 -20.57 7.51
C LEU A 179 4.61 -19.70 6.70
N GLY A 180 4.26 -18.43 6.46
CA GLY A 180 5.12 -17.46 5.81
C GLY A 180 4.93 -17.30 4.29
N ALA A 181 3.88 -17.86 3.70
CA ALA A 181 3.52 -17.57 2.30
C ALA A 181 2.35 -16.59 2.20
N SER A 182 2.42 -15.64 1.27
CA SER A 182 1.34 -14.68 1.07
C SER A 182 0.16 -15.26 0.28
N ALA A 183 -1.03 -15.17 0.85
CA ALA A 183 -2.28 -15.37 0.13
C ALA A 183 -3.28 -14.29 0.54
N LYS A 184 -3.41 -13.25 -0.30
CA LYS A 184 -4.46 -12.25 -0.13
C LYS A 184 -5.79 -12.88 -0.55
N TYR A 185 -6.80 -12.72 0.28
CA TYR A 185 -8.17 -13.16 -0.01
C TYR A 185 -9.14 -12.00 0.15
N GLN A 186 -10.27 -12.08 -0.54
CA GLN A 186 -11.36 -11.14 -0.40
C GLN A 186 -12.42 -11.77 0.50
N PRO A 187 -12.64 -11.26 1.73
CA PRO A 187 -13.74 -11.73 2.56
C PRO A 187 -15.06 -11.42 1.86
N SER A 188 -15.85 -12.46 1.57
CA SER A 188 -17.16 -12.30 0.96
C SER A 188 -18.02 -13.54 1.21
N SER A 189 -19.31 -13.32 1.45
CA SER A 189 -20.30 -14.40 1.47
C SER A 189 -20.73 -14.83 0.07
N ASP A 190 -20.32 -14.11 -0.98
CA ASP A 190 -20.64 -14.42 -2.38
C ASP A 190 -19.79 -15.61 -2.88
N PRO A 191 -20.40 -16.74 -3.28
CA PRO A 191 -19.66 -17.89 -3.80
C PRO A 191 -18.86 -17.62 -5.07
N THR A 192 -19.16 -16.55 -5.82
CA THR A 192 -18.43 -16.23 -7.06
C THR A 192 -16.95 -15.90 -6.84
N VAL A 193 -16.55 -15.50 -5.63
CA VAL A 193 -15.14 -15.17 -5.31
C VAL A 193 -14.39 -16.31 -4.61
N TRP A 194 -15.08 -17.35 -4.17
CA TRP A 194 -14.53 -18.46 -3.38
C TRP A 194 -13.45 -19.22 -4.14
N GLU A 195 -13.72 -19.60 -5.40
CA GLU A 195 -12.75 -20.28 -6.25
C GLU A 195 -11.47 -19.47 -6.42
N ALA A 196 -11.58 -18.16 -6.68
CA ALA A 196 -10.42 -17.28 -6.82
C ALA A 196 -9.62 -17.11 -5.51
N ASN A 197 -10.29 -17.07 -4.35
CA ASN A 197 -9.60 -17.10 -3.04
C ASN A 197 -8.81 -18.39 -2.87
N LEU A 198 -9.41 -19.53 -3.17
CA LEU A 198 -8.80 -20.85 -3.07
C LEU A 198 -7.65 -21.04 -4.05
N GLU A 199 -7.74 -20.53 -5.28
CA GLU A 199 -6.63 -20.52 -6.24
C GLU A 199 -5.41 -19.78 -5.67
N ARG A 200 -5.62 -18.63 -5.04
CA ARG A 200 -4.54 -17.87 -4.38
C ARG A 200 -3.95 -18.63 -3.20
N GLY A 201 -4.79 -19.25 -2.36
CA GLY A 201 -4.35 -20.10 -1.25
C GLY A 201 -3.52 -21.29 -1.73
N ILE A 202 -3.97 -22.00 -2.78
CA ILE A 202 -3.25 -23.13 -3.38
C ILE A 202 -1.93 -22.67 -4.00
N ALA A 203 -1.92 -21.56 -4.73
CA ALA A 203 -0.70 -21.01 -5.31
C ALA A 203 0.33 -20.63 -4.23
N ALA A 204 -0.12 -20.09 -3.10
CA ALA A 204 0.74 -19.84 -1.94
C ALA A 204 1.23 -21.13 -1.28
N GLY A 205 0.37 -22.15 -1.18
CA GLY A 205 0.76 -23.46 -0.68
C GLY A 205 1.85 -24.13 -1.53
N LYS A 206 1.78 -24.00 -2.86
CA LYS A 206 2.85 -24.45 -3.77
C LYS A 206 4.18 -23.77 -3.49
N ARG A 207 4.19 -22.46 -3.16
CA ARG A 207 5.42 -21.75 -2.77
C ARG A 207 5.99 -22.22 -1.43
N LEU A 208 5.22 -22.96 -0.63
CA LEU A 208 5.68 -23.66 0.57
C LEU A 208 6.12 -25.11 0.27
N GLY A 209 6.11 -25.53 -1.00
CA GLY A 209 6.43 -26.90 -1.41
C GLY A 209 5.29 -27.90 -1.24
N VAL A 210 4.06 -27.44 -1.02
CA VAL A 210 2.89 -28.32 -0.83
C VAL A 210 2.07 -28.40 -2.12
N GLU A 211 2.07 -29.58 -2.74
CA GLU A 211 1.29 -29.85 -3.96
C GLU A 211 -0.22 -30.02 -3.66
N PRO A 212 -1.11 -29.42 -4.46
CA PRO A 212 -2.55 -29.53 -4.26
C PRO A 212 -3.09 -30.93 -4.53
N ILE A 213 -3.92 -31.40 -3.61
CA ILE A 213 -4.68 -32.66 -3.76
C ILE A 213 -6.01 -32.42 -4.49
N LEU A 214 -6.61 -31.24 -4.28
CA LEU A 214 -7.87 -30.79 -4.87
C LEU A 214 -7.66 -29.54 -5.73
N ARG A 215 -8.51 -29.34 -6.74
CA ARG A 215 -8.58 -28.06 -7.45
C ARG A 215 -9.38 -27.05 -6.63
N ALA A 216 -9.14 -25.76 -6.85
CA ALA A 216 -9.86 -24.69 -6.18
C ALA A 216 -11.38 -24.81 -6.34
N LYS A 217 -11.86 -25.08 -7.56
CA LYS A 217 -13.27 -25.34 -7.86
C LYS A 217 -13.87 -26.49 -7.02
N ASP A 218 -13.10 -27.55 -6.82
CA ASP A 218 -13.56 -28.73 -6.09
C ASP A 218 -13.64 -28.44 -4.58
N MET A 219 -12.74 -27.60 -4.05
CA MET A 219 -12.76 -27.14 -2.65
C MET A 219 -13.80 -26.03 -2.40
N ALA A 220 -14.18 -25.27 -3.42
CA ALA A 220 -15.23 -24.26 -3.36
C ALA A 220 -16.65 -24.86 -3.38
N ASP A 221 -16.79 -26.14 -3.74
CA ASP A 221 -18.08 -26.84 -3.79
C ASP A 221 -18.67 -26.97 -2.38
N GLN A 222 -19.92 -26.53 -2.20
CA GLN A 222 -20.63 -26.61 -0.92
C GLN A 222 -20.90 -28.06 -0.46
N HIS A 223 -20.81 -29.01 -1.39
CA HIS A 223 -20.95 -30.44 -1.13
C HIS A 223 -19.58 -31.16 -1.16
N VAL A 224 -18.49 -30.41 -1.00
CA VAL A 224 -17.15 -31.00 -0.90
C VAL A 224 -17.11 -31.99 0.26
N GLU A 225 -16.43 -33.12 0.04
CA GLU A 225 -16.20 -34.13 1.05
C GLU A 225 -14.94 -33.80 1.86
N HIS A 226 -14.93 -34.11 3.16
CA HIS A 226 -13.94 -33.60 4.12
C HIS A 226 -12.53 -34.13 3.87
N LEU A 227 -12.37 -35.38 3.45
CA LEU A 227 -11.09 -36.07 3.38
C LEU A 227 -10.11 -35.41 2.41
N GLY A 228 -10.58 -34.92 1.26
CA GLY A 228 -9.70 -34.24 0.31
C GLY A 228 -9.13 -32.92 0.86
N VAL A 229 -9.96 -32.14 1.56
CA VAL A 229 -9.56 -30.88 2.18
C VAL A 229 -8.68 -31.15 3.40
N MET A 230 -9.05 -32.12 4.23
CA MET A 230 -8.27 -32.61 5.37
C MET A 230 -6.90 -33.13 4.97
N ALA A 231 -6.81 -33.91 3.88
CA ALA A 231 -5.54 -34.38 3.31
C ALA A 231 -4.63 -33.22 2.89
N TYR A 232 -5.21 -32.21 2.24
CA TYR A 232 -4.45 -31.05 1.82
C TYR A 232 -3.97 -30.22 3.02
N ALA A 233 -4.84 -30.00 4.00
CA ALA A 233 -4.51 -29.33 5.26
C ALA A 233 -3.38 -30.04 6.02
N ALA A 234 -3.46 -31.36 6.17
CA ALA A 234 -2.45 -32.17 6.85
C ALA A 234 -1.06 -32.07 6.19
N SER A 235 -1.00 -31.86 4.86
CA SER A 235 0.27 -31.72 4.14
C SER A 235 1.09 -30.50 4.58
N PHE A 236 0.46 -29.52 5.22
CA PHE A 236 1.12 -28.34 5.75
C PHE A 236 1.75 -28.54 7.14
N GLN A 237 1.39 -29.60 7.86
CA GLN A 237 1.81 -29.82 9.26
C GLN A 237 3.32 -29.91 9.46
N TRP A 238 4.03 -30.34 8.43
CA TRP A 238 5.47 -30.58 8.45
C TRP A 238 6.26 -29.48 7.74
N VAL A 239 5.57 -28.44 7.25
CA VAL A 239 6.22 -27.29 6.62
C VAL A 239 6.85 -26.42 7.70
N LYS A 240 8.15 -26.16 7.57
CA LYS A 240 8.84 -25.23 8.46
C LYS A 240 8.39 -23.80 8.16
N PRO A 241 7.88 -23.04 9.14
CA PRO A 241 7.51 -21.65 8.92
C PRO A 241 8.71 -20.83 8.42
N ARG A 242 8.49 -19.99 7.42
CA ARG A 242 9.49 -19.03 6.90
C ARG A 242 9.14 -17.60 7.27
N ILE A 243 10.13 -16.71 7.19
CA ILE A 243 9.94 -15.27 7.38
C ILE A 243 9.01 -14.75 6.27
N ASN A 244 8.11 -13.82 6.62
CA ASN A 244 7.24 -13.17 5.64
C ASN A 244 8.08 -12.49 4.54
N PRO A 245 7.81 -12.73 3.24
CA PRO A 245 8.57 -12.15 2.13
C PRO A 245 8.62 -10.62 2.11
N GLY A 246 7.60 -9.92 2.63
CA GLY A 246 7.64 -8.46 2.76
C GLY A 246 8.65 -7.95 3.78
N LEU A 247 9.12 -8.80 4.69
CA LEU A 247 10.13 -8.47 5.70
C LEU A 247 11.54 -8.91 5.31
N SER A 248 11.68 -9.80 4.32
CA SER A 248 12.97 -10.24 3.81
C SER A 248 13.58 -9.24 2.82
N VAL A 249 12.83 -8.23 2.38
CA VAL A 249 13.26 -7.21 1.43
C VAL A 249 13.00 -5.82 2.00
N ALA A 250 13.94 -4.90 1.77
CA ALA A 250 13.76 -3.48 2.06
C ALA A 250 14.05 -2.63 0.83
N VAL A 251 13.41 -1.46 0.76
CA VAL A 251 13.66 -0.45 -0.27
C VAL A 251 14.14 0.84 0.37
N SER A 252 15.15 1.46 -0.23
CA SER A 252 15.70 2.76 0.17
C SER A 252 15.88 3.68 -1.05
N TYR A 253 15.82 5.00 -0.83
CA TYR A 253 15.93 5.99 -1.89
C TYR A 253 16.48 7.31 -1.34
N ASP A 254 17.36 7.96 -2.09
CA ASP A 254 18.11 9.13 -1.59
C ASP A 254 17.33 10.44 -1.78
N ALA A 255 16.54 10.55 -2.85
CA ALA A 255 15.88 11.79 -3.24
C ALA A 255 14.35 11.67 -3.21
N HIS A 256 13.69 12.62 -2.54
CA HIS A 256 12.22 12.75 -2.52
C HIS A 256 11.69 13.53 -3.75
N THR A 257 12.58 14.06 -4.57
CA THR A 257 12.27 14.86 -5.75
C THR A 257 13.16 14.46 -6.91
N THR A 258 12.62 14.53 -8.12
CA THR A 258 13.32 14.30 -9.38
C THR A 258 12.82 15.29 -10.43
N ARG A 259 13.30 15.21 -11.67
CA ARG A 259 12.74 15.96 -12.81
C ARG A 259 12.13 15.00 -13.82
N ILE A 260 11.10 15.47 -14.52
CA ILE A 260 10.56 14.73 -15.67
C ILE A 260 11.66 14.45 -16.69
N TYR A 261 11.55 13.29 -17.35
CA TYR A 261 12.50 12.74 -18.32
C TYR A 261 13.90 12.43 -17.78
N GLN A 262 14.12 12.51 -16.46
CA GLN A 262 15.37 12.09 -15.83
C GLN A 262 15.21 10.73 -15.16
N PRO A 263 16.13 9.77 -15.40
CA PRO A 263 16.12 8.48 -14.73
C PRO A 263 16.19 8.65 -13.20
N THR A 264 15.27 8.02 -12.50
CA THR A 264 15.16 8.06 -11.04
C THR A 264 15.37 6.67 -10.48
N ASN A 265 16.33 6.55 -9.56
CA ASN A 265 16.78 5.27 -9.02
C ASN A 265 16.35 5.11 -7.56
N PHE A 266 16.13 3.86 -7.16
CA PHE A 266 15.98 3.43 -5.78
C PHE A 266 16.69 2.10 -5.58
N LYS A 267 17.12 1.82 -4.34
CA LYS A 267 17.87 0.62 -3.98
C LYS A 267 16.95 -0.39 -3.31
N ILE A 268 17.13 -1.66 -3.64
CA ILE A 268 16.45 -2.81 -3.04
C ILE A 268 17.51 -3.64 -2.33
N ASP A 269 17.31 -3.94 -1.06
CA ASP A 269 18.22 -4.74 -0.24
C ASP A 269 17.52 -6.04 0.19
N PHE A 270 18.21 -7.17 0.00
CA PHE A 270 17.75 -8.48 0.48
C PHE A 270 18.32 -8.72 1.88
N LEU A 271 17.43 -8.80 2.87
CA LEU A 271 17.78 -8.83 4.28
C LEU A 271 17.97 -10.26 4.82
N SER A 272 17.24 -11.24 4.28
CA SER A 272 17.29 -12.62 4.76
C SER A 272 16.65 -13.60 3.80
N GLY A 273 17.22 -14.80 3.68
CA GLY A 273 16.66 -15.91 2.92
C GLY A 273 17.05 -15.91 1.44
N GLU A 274 16.88 -17.07 0.79
CA GLU A 274 17.01 -17.18 -0.66
C GLU A 274 15.78 -16.55 -1.32
N ILE A 275 15.94 -15.38 -1.90
CA ILE A 275 14.89 -14.66 -2.63
C ILE A 275 15.05 -14.93 -4.12
N ASP A 276 14.02 -15.46 -4.76
CA ASP A 276 13.98 -15.48 -6.23
C ASP A 276 13.71 -14.05 -6.74
N THR A 277 14.67 -13.49 -7.45
CA THR A 277 14.55 -12.17 -8.09
C THR A 277 13.30 -12.02 -8.98
N LYS A 278 12.73 -13.12 -9.49
CA LYS A 278 11.48 -13.11 -10.27
C LYS A 278 10.23 -12.79 -9.46
N ASP A 279 10.28 -13.01 -8.15
CA ASP A 279 9.16 -12.73 -7.23
C ASP A 279 9.14 -11.27 -6.77
N ILE A 280 10.14 -10.46 -7.15
CA ILE A 280 10.18 -9.02 -6.90
C ILE A 280 9.49 -8.29 -8.04
N THR A 281 8.47 -7.50 -7.69
CA THR A 281 7.73 -6.68 -8.65
C THR A 281 7.68 -5.23 -8.21
N ALA A 282 7.65 -4.33 -9.19
CA ALA A 282 7.58 -2.89 -8.96
C ALA A 282 6.44 -2.26 -9.77
N GLU A 283 5.61 -1.46 -9.12
CA GLU A 283 4.55 -0.68 -9.74
C GLU A 283 4.73 0.81 -9.43
N ILE A 284 4.89 1.62 -10.48
CA ILE A 284 4.95 3.08 -10.40
C ILE A 284 3.67 3.66 -10.97
N ARG A 285 2.99 4.45 -10.13
CA ARG A 285 1.81 5.23 -10.53
C ARG A 285 2.08 6.71 -10.38
N GLY A 286 2.06 7.44 -11.50
CA GLY A 286 2.15 8.89 -11.53
C GLY A 286 0.82 9.60 -11.23
N PRO A 287 0.76 10.92 -11.48
CA PRO A 287 -0.48 11.68 -11.50
C PRO A 287 -1.55 11.01 -12.39
N GLU A 288 -2.82 11.18 -12.02
CA GLU A 288 -3.97 10.59 -12.73
C GLU A 288 -3.92 9.06 -12.88
N ALA A 289 -3.15 8.39 -12.01
CA ALA A 289 -2.92 6.93 -12.02
C ALA A 289 -2.24 6.38 -13.29
N THR A 290 -1.52 7.24 -14.01
CA THR A 290 -0.67 6.83 -15.14
C THR A 290 0.35 5.78 -14.69
N LYS A 291 0.40 4.63 -15.35
CA LYS A 291 1.39 3.58 -15.05
C LYS A 291 2.68 3.84 -15.81
N LEU A 292 3.80 3.72 -15.11
CA LEU A 292 5.13 3.85 -15.70
C LEU A 292 5.89 2.53 -15.62
N GLU A 293 6.71 2.27 -16.62
CA GLU A 293 7.62 1.13 -16.61
C GLU A 293 8.72 1.31 -15.56
N CYS A 294 9.04 0.21 -14.88
CA CYS A 294 10.15 0.10 -13.96
C CYS A 294 11.13 -0.92 -14.49
N ARG A 295 12.40 -0.54 -14.63
CA ARG A 295 13.47 -1.50 -14.88
C ARG A 295 14.08 -1.92 -13.54
N LEU A 296 13.95 -3.20 -13.20
CA LEU A 296 14.62 -3.81 -12.06
C LEU A 296 15.93 -4.47 -12.51
N THR A 297 17.01 -4.23 -11.79
CA THR A 297 18.31 -4.89 -11.97
C THR A 297 18.72 -5.49 -10.63
N LEU A 298 18.52 -6.79 -10.48
CA LEU A 298 18.67 -7.52 -9.20
C LEU A 298 19.78 -8.58 -9.30
N ASN A 299 20.46 -8.81 -8.18
CA ASN A 299 21.46 -9.83 -7.94
C ASN A 299 21.15 -10.55 -6.60
N GLN A 300 22.10 -11.35 -6.08
CA GLN A 300 21.90 -12.16 -4.88
C GLN A 300 21.74 -11.35 -3.58
N ASP A 301 22.26 -10.12 -3.52
CA ASP A 301 22.21 -9.25 -2.33
C ASP A 301 21.16 -8.14 -2.43
N GLY A 302 20.42 -8.10 -3.55
CA GLY A 302 19.46 -7.03 -3.88
C GLY A 302 19.80 -6.35 -5.20
N GLY A 303 19.59 -5.05 -5.31
CA GLY A 303 19.87 -4.32 -6.55
C GLY A 303 19.22 -2.95 -6.62
N THR A 304 18.83 -2.55 -7.82
CA THR A 304 18.26 -1.22 -8.07
C THR A 304 17.04 -1.27 -8.97
N GLY A 305 16.08 -0.40 -8.70
CA GLY A 305 14.99 -0.09 -9.62
C GLY A 305 15.16 1.30 -10.22
N THR A 306 14.86 1.43 -11.51
CA THR A 306 14.93 2.69 -12.25
C THR A 306 13.62 2.94 -12.98
N PHE A 307 13.09 4.15 -12.88
CA PHE A 307 11.98 4.63 -13.70
C PHE A 307 12.21 6.06 -14.16
N THR A 308 11.56 6.48 -15.25
CA THR A 308 11.68 7.83 -15.79
C THR A 308 10.30 8.50 -15.76
N PRO A 309 10.05 9.46 -14.85
CA PRO A 309 8.78 10.16 -14.78
C PRO A 309 8.55 11.02 -16.02
N VAL A 310 7.33 10.99 -16.56
CA VAL A 310 6.95 11.75 -17.77
C VAL A 310 5.92 12.85 -17.48
N GLN A 311 5.37 12.87 -16.27
CA GLN A 311 4.39 13.86 -15.80
C GLN A 311 4.93 14.58 -14.57
N ILE A 312 4.51 15.81 -14.37
CA ILE A 312 4.89 16.62 -13.21
C ILE A 312 3.96 16.27 -12.04
N GLY A 313 4.52 16.06 -10.85
CA GLY A 313 3.76 15.77 -9.64
C GLY A 313 4.19 14.49 -8.92
N MET A 314 3.35 14.04 -8.00
CA MET A 314 3.61 12.91 -7.10
C MET A 314 3.48 11.56 -7.81
N HIS A 315 4.52 10.75 -7.71
CA HIS A 315 4.57 9.37 -8.17
C HIS A 315 4.62 8.44 -6.94
N ARG A 316 3.72 7.46 -6.87
CA ARG A 316 3.75 6.37 -5.88
C ARG A 316 4.55 5.21 -6.45
N VAL A 317 5.59 4.80 -5.74
CA VAL A 317 6.40 3.63 -6.07
C VAL A 317 6.07 2.52 -5.08
N SER A 318 5.67 1.36 -5.59
CA SER A 318 5.25 0.21 -4.78
C SER A 318 6.08 -1.00 -5.17
N ILE A 319 6.80 -1.57 -4.21
CA ILE A 319 7.65 -2.75 -4.42
C ILE A 319 7.07 -3.90 -3.62
N MET A 320 6.94 -5.05 -4.26
CA MET A 320 6.38 -6.26 -3.66
C MET A 320 7.34 -7.45 -3.80
N CYS A 321 7.33 -8.34 -2.80
CA CYS A 321 8.01 -9.63 -2.82
C CYS A 321 6.97 -10.73 -2.59
N GLU A 322 6.84 -11.66 -3.54
CA GLU A 322 5.78 -12.70 -3.53
C GLU A 322 4.36 -12.14 -3.28
N GLY A 323 4.08 -10.91 -3.74
CA GLY A 323 2.80 -10.22 -3.57
C GLY A 323 2.61 -9.45 -2.25
N GLU A 324 3.60 -9.47 -1.34
CA GLU A 324 3.61 -8.65 -0.12
C GLU A 324 4.40 -7.37 -0.30
N GLU A 325 3.90 -6.27 0.26
CA GLU A 325 4.58 -4.99 0.20
C GLU A 325 5.84 -5.02 1.09
N VAL A 326 6.98 -4.64 0.51
CA VAL A 326 8.29 -4.73 1.18
C VAL A 326 8.49 -3.59 2.17
N LYS A 327 9.44 -3.75 3.11
CA LYS A 327 9.77 -2.70 4.08
C LYS A 327 10.24 -1.42 3.36
N GLY A 328 9.60 -0.29 3.66
CA GLY A 328 9.88 1.00 3.03
C GLY A 328 9.01 1.31 1.80
N SER A 329 8.23 0.33 1.33
CA SER A 329 7.18 0.52 0.33
C SER A 329 5.81 0.75 1.00
N PRO A 330 4.91 1.56 0.42
CA PRO A 330 5.13 2.39 -0.75
C PRO A 330 5.83 3.68 -0.34
N PHE A 331 6.63 4.22 -1.26
CA PHE A 331 7.21 5.56 -1.10
C PHE A 331 6.80 6.47 -2.26
N TYR A 332 7.09 7.75 -2.10
CA TYR A 332 6.55 8.78 -2.97
C TYR A 332 7.66 9.75 -3.41
N ILE A 333 7.79 9.92 -4.73
CA ILE A 333 8.75 10.82 -5.35
C ILE A 333 7.99 11.88 -6.14
N ARG A 334 8.35 13.15 -5.96
CA ARG A 334 7.76 14.25 -6.74
C ARG A 334 8.62 14.58 -7.96
N ALA A 335 8.04 14.48 -9.15
CA ALA A 335 8.68 14.91 -10.39
C ALA A 335 8.42 16.41 -10.63
N MET A 336 9.49 17.17 -10.78
CA MET A 336 9.49 18.60 -11.10
C MET A 336 9.57 18.80 -12.62
N PRO A 337 9.19 19.97 -13.14
CA PRO A 337 9.44 20.30 -14.55
C PRO A 337 10.93 20.24 -14.89
N GLN A 338 11.23 20.08 -16.18
CA GLN A 338 12.57 20.39 -16.68
C GLN A 338 12.90 21.86 -16.45
N LEU A 339 14.20 22.16 -16.32
CA LEU A 339 14.66 23.55 -16.41
C LEU A 339 14.34 24.02 -17.83
N SER A 340 13.56 25.09 -17.93
CA SER A 340 13.12 25.59 -19.23
C SER A 340 14.30 26.22 -19.97
N ALA A 341 14.50 25.83 -21.23
CA ALA A 341 15.35 26.57 -22.15
C ALA A 341 14.53 27.75 -22.70
N ILE A 342 14.64 28.91 -22.05
CA ILE A 342 13.96 30.12 -22.50
C ILE A 342 14.65 30.56 -23.80
N THR A 343 13.93 30.59 -24.91
CA THR A 343 14.47 31.10 -26.16
C THR A 343 14.45 32.62 -26.15
N HIS A 344 15.63 33.24 -26.25
CA HIS A 344 15.80 34.69 -26.24
C HIS A 344 16.83 35.10 -27.31
N THR A 345 16.66 36.28 -27.90
CA THR A 345 17.62 36.85 -28.84
C THR A 345 18.79 37.45 -28.06
N GLY A 346 19.95 36.78 -28.07
CA GLY A 346 21.14 37.23 -27.34
C GLY A 346 21.80 36.09 -26.58
N LEU A 347 22.27 36.36 -25.36
CA LEU A 347 22.78 35.34 -24.46
C LEU A 347 21.64 34.50 -23.87
N ASP A 348 21.95 33.25 -23.49
CA ASP A 348 21.00 32.36 -22.84
C ASP A 348 20.44 33.01 -21.56
N PRO A 349 19.11 33.02 -21.37
CA PRO A 349 18.51 33.56 -20.17
C PRO A 349 18.93 32.81 -18.91
N CYS A 350 19.03 33.52 -17.79
CA CYS A 350 19.45 32.92 -16.53
C CYS A 350 18.60 33.41 -15.34
N ALA A 351 18.69 32.70 -14.21
CA ALA A 351 18.07 33.14 -12.98
C ALA A 351 18.95 34.18 -12.26
N VAL A 352 18.36 35.13 -11.54
CA VAL A 352 19.07 36.05 -10.64
C VAL A 352 20.04 35.25 -9.74
N GLY A 353 21.28 35.71 -9.65
CA GLY A 353 22.35 35.08 -8.89
C GLY A 353 23.10 33.97 -9.64
N SER A 354 22.73 33.62 -10.87
CA SER A 354 23.51 32.69 -11.70
C SER A 354 24.80 33.36 -12.20
N ILE A 355 25.86 32.60 -12.45
CA ILE A 355 27.06 33.14 -13.11
C ILE A 355 26.83 33.09 -14.61
N VAL A 356 26.92 34.24 -15.27
CA VAL A 356 26.86 34.37 -16.73
C VAL A 356 28.29 34.49 -17.25
N GLU A 357 28.66 33.61 -18.19
CA GLU A 357 29.94 33.66 -18.90
C GLU A 357 29.72 34.14 -20.34
N VAL A 358 30.49 35.16 -20.73
CA VAL A 358 30.48 35.75 -22.07
C VAL A 358 31.80 35.40 -22.75
N LEU A 359 31.74 34.61 -23.81
CA LEU A 359 32.89 34.27 -24.62
C LEU A 359 33.09 35.32 -25.71
N VAL A 360 34.27 35.96 -25.71
CA VAL A 360 34.63 37.02 -26.65
C VAL A 360 35.69 36.49 -27.60
N ASN A 361 35.34 36.43 -28.89
CA ASN A 361 36.27 36.06 -29.94
C ASN A 361 37.01 37.30 -30.47
N SER A 362 38.30 37.38 -30.16
CA SER A 362 39.21 38.40 -30.67
C SER A 362 39.93 37.87 -31.91
N ASN A 363 39.40 38.10 -33.10
CA ASN A 363 40.09 37.76 -34.36
C ASN A 363 41.36 38.62 -34.56
N GLY A 364 42.43 38.37 -33.80
CA GLY A 364 43.72 39.08 -33.88
C GLY A 364 43.79 40.43 -33.14
N ALA A 365 42.87 40.71 -32.21
CA ALA A 365 42.93 41.92 -31.38
C ALA A 365 44.13 41.86 -30.40
N LYS A 366 44.75 43.01 -30.11
CA LYS A 366 45.89 43.10 -29.18
C LYS A 366 45.43 42.85 -27.74
N ALA A 367 46.24 42.09 -26.99
CA ALA A 367 45.98 41.80 -25.58
C ALA A 367 45.86 43.06 -24.72
N GLY A 368 44.84 43.09 -23.85
CA GLY A 368 44.63 44.15 -22.86
C GLY A 368 43.76 45.35 -23.28
N LEU A 369 43.09 45.31 -24.45
CA LEU A 369 42.19 46.38 -24.91
C LEU A 369 40.69 46.01 -24.91
N VAL A 370 40.36 44.81 -24.42
CA VAL A 370 38.97 44.31 -24.36
C VAL A 370 38.40 44.63 -22.98
N GLU A 371 37.31 45.37 -22.97
CA GLU A 371 36.55 45.71 -21.77
C GLU A 371 35.12 45.17 -21.93
N VAL A 372 34.56 44.63 -20.85
CA VAL A 372 33.19 44.12 -20.85
C VAL A 372 32.44 44.77 -19.70
N GLU A 373 31.30 45.37 -20.02
CA GLU A 373 30.41 46.02 -19.06
C GLU A 373 29.00 45.45 -19.18
N ALA A 374 28.39 45.12 -18.05
CA ALA A 374 26.99 44.70 -17.98
C ALA A 374 26.16 45.82 -17.35
N MET A 375 25.16 46.31 -18.06
CA MET A 375 24.21 47.31 -17.59
C MET A 375 22.91 46.63 -17.14
N SER A 376 22.51 46.89 -15.89
CA SER A 376 21.27 46.39 -15.32
C SER A 376 20.03 47.06 -15.94
N PRO A 377 18.84 46.47 -15.78
CA PRO A 377 17.58 47.06 -16.24
C PRO A 377 17.30 48.46 -15.65
N THR A 378 17.88 48.77 -14.49
CA THR A 378 17.75 50.08 -13.82
C THR A 378 18.85 51.07 -14.24
N GLY A 379 19.74 50.68 -15.15
CA GLY A 379 20.82 51.52 -15.69
C GLY A 379 22.12 51.47 -14.90
N ARG A 380 22.27 50.53 -13.95
CA ARG A 380 23.52 50.38 -13.19
C ARG A 380 24.53 49.59 -14.00
N THR A 381 25.70 50.18 -14.25
CA THR A 381 26.81 49.50 -14.94
C THR A 381 27.67 48.71 -13.96
N LEU A 382 27.95 47.46 -14.31
CA LEU A 382 28.85 46.55 -13.61
C LEU A 382 30.04 46.21 -14.53
N PRO A 383 31.29 46.50 -14.13
CA PRO A 383 32.46 46.05 -14.87
C PRO A 383 32.61 44.52 -14.72
N CYS A 384 32.79 43.82 -15.83
CA CYS A 384 32.92 42.37 -15.86
C CYS A 384 34.41 41.99 -15.99
N PRO A 385 35.00 41.29 -15.00
CA PRO A 385 36.39 40.86 -15.09
C PRO A 385 36.63 39.98 -16.32
N VAL A 386 37.61 40.36 -17.16
CA VAL A 386 37.99 39.63 -18.37
C VAL A 386 39.19 38.74 -18.06
N ASN A 387 39.05 37.44 -18.33
CA ASN A 387 40.10 36.45 -18.27
C ASN A 387 40.57 36.10 -19.68
N GLU A 388 41.88 36.03 -19.89
CA GLU A 388 42.48 35.59 -21.15
C GLU A 388 43.09 34.19 -20.98
N ARG A 389 42.72 33.25 -21.85
CA ARG A 389 43.36 31.93 -21.91
C ARG A 389 43.59 31.53 -23.37
N GLY A 390 44.84 31.63 -23.81
CA GLY A 390 45.27 31.14 -25.13
C GLY A 390 44.63 31.89 -26.31
N GLY A 391 44.42 33.20 -26.19
CA GLY A 391 43.81 34.04 -27.23
C GLY A 391 42.28 34.03 -27.27
N LEU A 392 41.63 33.33 -26.33
CA LEU A 392 40.19 33.42 -26.06
C LEU A 392 39.97 34.26 -24.81
N TYR A 393 39.06 35.24 -24.90
CA TYR A 393 38.70 36.11 -23.79
C TYR A 393 37.35 35.65 -23.25
N SER A 394 37.23 35.52 -21.92
CA SER A 394 35.94 35.29 -21.26
C SER A 394 35.71 36.29 -20.15
N ALA A 395 34.49 36.83 -20.09
CA ALA A 395 34.07 37.71 -19.01
C ALA A 395 32.95 37.05 -18.21
N THR A 396 32.95 37.23 -16.90
CA THR A 396 31.90 36.68 -16.04
C THR A 396 31.24 37.77 -15.22
N PHE A 397 29.94 37.66 -15.02
CA PHE A 397 29.19 38.50 -14.09
C PHE A 397 28.04 37.72 -13.46
N GLN A 398 27.52 38.26 -12.36
CA GLN A 398 26.40 37.67 -11.63
C GLN A 398 25.29 38.72 -11.54
N PRO A 399 24.21 38.61 -12.34
CA PRO A 399 23.11 39.56 -12.26
C PRO A 399 22.33 39.38 -10.96
N ASP A 400 21.94 40.50 -10.37
CA ASP A 400 21.23 40.62 -9.09
C ASP A 400 19.81 41.23 -9.25
N GLU A 401 19.46 41.66 -10.46
CA GLU A 401 18.17 42.27 -10.81
C GLU A 401 17.49 41.49 -11.93
N ALA A 402 16.18 41.26 -11.80
CA ALA A 402 15.37 40.68 -12.87
C ALA A 402 15.06 41.72 -13.95
N GLY A 403 15.11 41.30 -15.21
CA GLY A 403 14.88 42.13 -16.39
C GLY A 403 15.93 41.90 -17.46
N GLU A 404 15.90 42.73 -18.51
CA GLU A 404 16.85 42.67 -19.62
C GLU A 404 18.14 43.41 -19.28
N TRP A 405 19.26 42.68 -19.24
CA TRP A 405 20.59 43.22 -19.06
C TRP A 405 21.25 43.47 -20.41
N SER A 406 22.00 44.57 -20.54
CA SER A 406 22.75 44.92 -21.74
C SER A 406 24.25 44.73 -21.52
N ILE A 407 24.90 43.93 -22.36
CA ILE A 407 26.31 43.57 -22.28
C ILE A 407 27.06 44.29 -23.40
N SER A 408 27.86 45.28 -23.02
CA SER A 408 28.72 46.02 -23.92
C SER A 408 30.11 45.41 -23.91
N VAL A 409 30.58 44.96 -25.07
CA VAL A 409 31.97 44.53 -25.27
C VAL A 409 32.66 45.64 -26.06
N LEU A 410 33.65 46.29 -25.44
CA LEU A 410 34.41 47.38 -26.02
C LEU A 410 35.82 46.90 -26.38
N HIS A 411 36.33 47.40 -27.51
CA HIS A 411 37.71 47.24 -27.92
C HIS A 411 38.32 48.62 -28.17
N ALA A 412 39.35 48.99 -27.39
CA ALA A 412 39.98 50.31 -27.43
C ALA A 412 38.96 51.48 -27.27
N GLY A 413 37.98 51.31 -26.38
CA GLY A 413 36.93 52.28 -26.11
C GLY A 413 35.80 52.35 -27.15
N GLN A 414 35.82 51.49 -28.18
CA GLN A 414 34.75 51.40 -29.18
C GLN A 414 33.98 50.10 -29.06
N LEU A 415 32.64 50.17 -29.13
CA LEU A 415 31.77 49.01 -29.09
C LEU A 415 32.03 48.10 -30.30
N ILE A 416 32.15 46.79 -30.06
CA ILE A 416 32.35 45.83 -31.15
C ILE A 416 31.09 45.65 -32.00
N GLN A 417 31.27 45.15 -33.22
CA GLN A 417 30.17 44.82 -34.10
C GLN A 417 29.25 43.73 -33.49
N GLY A 418 27.95 43.98 -33.49
CA GLY A 418 26.94 43.08 -32.94
C GLY A 418 26.62 43.32 -31.46
N GLY A 419 27.39 44.17 -30.77
CA GLY A 419 27.05 44.67 -29.44
C GLY A 419 26.13 45.90 -29.48
N PRO A 420 25.45 46.23 -28.37
CA PRO A 420 25.46 45.48 -27.12
C PRO A 420 24.59 44.22 -27.22
N PHE A 421 25.03 43.14 -26.58
CA PHE A 421 24.26 41.90 -26.48
C PHE A 421 23.26 41.99 -25.34
N THR A 422 22.18 41.23 -25.39
CA THR A 422 21.17 41.24 -24.34
C THR A 422 21.13 39.88 -23.63
N CYS A 423 21.00 39.90 -22.31
CA CYS A 423 20.79 38.71 -21.48
C CYS A 423 19.56 38.94 -20.62
N PHE A 424 18.57 38.05 -20.76
CA PHE A 424 17.38 38.15 -19.95
C PHE A 424 17.56 37.43 -18.63
N VAL A 425 17.30 38.13 -17.52
CA VAL A 425 17.45 37.58 -16.17
C VAL A 425 16.08 37.50 -15.51
N PHE A 426 15.72 36.33 -14.99
CA PHE A 426 14.47 36.13 -14.26
C PHE A 426 14.68 35.87 -12.77
N ASP A 427 13.72 36.28 -11.94
CA ASP A 427 13.69 35.90 -10.53
C ASP A 427 12.50 34.96 -10.24
N PRO A 428 12.73 33.65 -10.02
CA PRO A 428 11.68 32.73 -9.58
C PRO A 428 11.02 33.16 -8.26
N HIS A 429 11.71 33.92 -7.42
CA HIS A 429 11.20 34.40 -6.13
C HIS A 429 10.29 35.63 -6.26
N GLY A 430 10.20 36.23 -7.46
CA GLY A 430 9.22 37.25 -7.81
C GLY A 430 7.78 36.72 -7.90
N VAL A 431 7.59 35.40 -7.89
CA VAL A 431 6.25 34.78 -7.91
C VAL A 431 5.57 34.89 -6.55
N GLN A 432 4.35 35.43 -6.53
CA GLN A 432 3.51 35.57 -5.33
C GLN A 432 2.17 34.86 -5.50
N LEU A 433 1.74 34.10 -4.49
CA LEU A 433 0.42 33.48 -4.45
C LEU A 433 -0.52 34.35 -3.61
N ARG A 434 -1.73 34.60 -4.10
CA ARG A 434 -2.77 35.41 -3.44
C ARG A 434 -4.07 34.63 -3.32
N GLY A 435 -4.76 34.77 -2.19
CA GLY A 435 -6.06 34.13 -1.95
C GLY A 435 -6.00 32.78 -1.25
N LEU A 436 -4.82 32.28 -0.86
CA LEU A 436 -4.66 31.02 -0.10
C LEU A 436 -4.99 31.15 1.40
N ASP A 437 -5.21 32.38 1.87
CA ASP A 437 -5.64 32.71 3.23
C ASP A 437 -7.07 32.22 3.54
N LYS A 438 -7.89 32.08 2.50
CA LYS A 438 -9.25 31.54 2.61
C LYS A 438 -9.24 30.02 2.66
N PRO A 439 -10.10 29.39 3.48
CA PRO A 439 -10.23 27.94 3.48
C PRO A 439 -10.90 27.45 2.19
N ALA A 440 -10.48 26.28 1.72
CA ALA A 440 -11.21 25.52 0.72
C ALA A 440 -12.22 24.59 1.40
N TYR A 441 -13.31 24.27 0.70
CA TYR A 441 -14.34 23.36 1.19
C TYR A 441 -14.48 22.13 0.29
N PRO A 442 -14.79 20.94 0.82
CA PRO A 442 -15.12 19.78 0.03
C PRO A 442 -16.18 20.07 -1.03
N GLU A 443 -16.05 19.40 -2.18
CA GLU A 443 -16.94 19.46 -3.33
C GLU A 443 -17.15 20.89 -3.88
N SER A 444 -16.10 21.72 -3.80
CA SER A 444 -16.12 23.09 -4.31
C SER A 444 -14.92 23.39 -5.18
N ILE A 445 -15.04 24.45 -5.99
CA ILE A 445 -13.93 24.99 -6.77
C ILE A 445 -13.30 26.12 -5.96
N PHE A 446 -12.05 25.94 -5.58
CA PHE A 446 -11.24 26.97 -4.93
C PHE A 446 -10.40 27.70 -5.98
N ASN A 447 -10.46 29.03 -5.97
CA ASN A 447 -9.71 29.89 -6.87
C ASN A 447 -8.67 30.69 -6.11
N PHE A 448 -7.45 30.72 -6.62
CA PHE A 448 -6.41 31.63 -6.15
C PHE A 448 -5.62 32.19 -7.34
N THR A 449 -4.81 33.21 -7.10
CA THR A 449 -4.10 33.92 -8.16
C THR A 449 -2.60 33.80 -7.95
N ILE A 450 -1.86 33.64 -9.04
CA ILE A 450 -0.41 33.71 -9.09
C ILE A 450 -0.02 35.00 -9.80
N ASP A 451 0.74 35.84 -9.11
CA ASP A 451 1.29 37.09 -9.64
C ASP A 451 2.79 36.88 -9.90
N ALA A 452 3.17 36.87 -11.18
CA ALA A 452 4.55 36.70 -11.61
C ALA A 452 5.12 37.97 -12.27
N ARG A 453 4.52 39.14 -12.03
CA ARG A 453 5.00 40.40 -12.63
C ARG A 453 6.41 40.78 -12.19
N ALA A 454 6.81 40.37 -10.98
CA ALA A 454 8.14 40.65 -10.44
C ALA A 454 9.20 39.62 -10.88
N THR A 455 8.89 38.67 -11.77
CA THR A 455 9.88 37.67 -12.23
C THR A 455 10.74 38.15 -13.39
N GLY A 456 10.47 39.35 -13.95
CA GLY A 456 11.13 39.89 -15.14
C GLY A 456 10.36 39.62 -16.44
N GLY A 457 9.40 38.70 -16.48
CA GLY A 457 8.41 38.59 -17.57
C GLY A 457 8.60 37.50 -18.64
N LEU A 458 9.77 36.86 -18.79
CA LEU A 458 9.94 35.70 -19.68
C LEU A 458 9.92 34.39 -18.88
N GLY A 459 8.99 33.52 -19.24
CA GLY A 459 9.00 32.17 -18.72
C GLY A 459 7.63 31.49 -18.64
N ASN A 460 7.67 30.24 -18.18
CA ASN A 460 6.49 29.43 -17.91
C ASN A 460 6.31 29.20 -16.41
N ILE A 461 5.06 29.31 -15.96
CA ILE A 461 4.64 28.86 -14.63
C ILE A 461 4.07 27.45 -14.76
N VAL A 462 4.56 26.57 -13.89
CA VAL A 462 3.98 25.25 -13.70
C VAL A 462 3.68 25.06 -12.22
N ILE A 463 2.56 24.42 -11.91
CA ILE A 463 2.21 24.11 -10.53
C ILE A 463 1.86 22.64 -10.35
N ASP A 464 2.00 22.18 -9.12
CA ASP A 464 1.53 20.88 -8.66
C ASP A 464 0.80 21.10 -7.33
N ILE A 465 -0.45 20.64 -7.23
CA ILE A 465 -1.24 20.76 -6.01
C ILE A 465 -1.46 19.38 -5.43
N VAL A 466 -0.98 19.16 -4.21
CA VAL A 466 -0.92 17.84 -3.57
C VAL A 466 -1.81 17.77 -2.34
N HIS A 467 -2.68 16.76 -2.28
CA HIS A 467 -3.47 16.39 -1.11
C HIS A 467 -3.31 14.90 -0.83
N GLY A 468 -3.07 14.52 0.43
CA GLY A 468 -2.92 13.08 0.78
C GLY A 468 -1.85 12.33 -0.01
N LYS A 469 -0.73 12.99 -0.35
CA LYS A 469 0.36 12.46 -1.21
C LYS A 469 -0.03 12.18 -2.68
N LYS A 470 -1.16 12.72 -3.14
CA LYS A 470 -1.62 12.65 -4.54
C LYS A 470 -1.66 14.04 -5.17
N SER A 471 -1.14 14.16 -6.39
CA SER A 471 -1.33 15.35 -7.21
C SER A 471 -2.78 15.43 -7.68
N LEU A 472 -3.34 16.63 -7.65
CA LEU A 472 -4.72 16.92 -8.01
C LEU A 472 -4.81 17.66 -9.35
N PRO A 473 -5.84 17.33 -10.15
CA PRO A 473 -6.11 18.08 -11.36
C PRO A 473 -6.50 19.52 -11.01
N HIS A 474 -6.03 20.46 -11.82
CA HIS A 474 -6.27 21.88 -11.66
C HIS A 474 -6.15 22.56 -13.02
N THR A 475 -6.69 23.76 -13.15
CA THR A 475 -6.56 24.58 -14.36
C THR A 475 -5.78 25.86 -14.05
N ILE A 476 -5.04 26.34 -15.03
CA ILE A 476 -4.34 27.62 -14.98
C ILE A 476 -4.81 28.44 -16.17
N GLU A 477 -5.37 29.62 -15.90
CA GLU A 477 -5.85 30.57 -16.89
C GLU A 477 -4.98 31.83 -16.83
N SER A 478 -4.45 32.29 -17.97
CA SER A 478 -3.73 33.55 -18.03
C SER A 478 -4.73 34.71 -18.04
N LEU A 479 -4.60 35.62 -17.07
CA LEU A 479 -5.38 36.85 -17.00
C LEU A 479 -4.69 38.03 -17.70
N GLY A 480 -3.54 37.79 -18.35
CA GLY A 480 -2.69 38.82 -18.95
C GLY A 480 -1.71 39.46 -17.97
N GLY A 481 -0.65 40.07 -18.49
CA GLY A 481 0.35 40.79 -17.68
C GLY A 481 1.02 39.92 -16.61
N ALA A 482 1.34 38.66 -16.92
CA ALA A 482 1.94 37.69 -15.98
C ALA A 482 1.11 37.42 -14.71
N LEU A 483 -0.21 37.60 -14.79
CA LEU A 483 -1.16 37.21 -13.76
C LEU A 483 -1.93 35.96 -14.19
N TYR A 484 -2.07 34.99 -13.28
CA TYR A 484 -2.68 33.70 -13.59
C TYR A 484 -3.72 33.33 -12.54
N LYS A 485 -4.88 32.85 -12.97
CA LYS A 485 -5.90 32.28 -12.09
C LYS A 485 -5.76 30.77 -12.07
N VAL A 486 -5.68 30.21 -10.87
CA VAL A 486 -5.67 28.77 -10.66
C VAL A 486 -7.01 28.34 -10.09
N SER A 487 -7.61 27.32 -10.70
CA SER A 487 -8.85 26.70 -10.21
C SER A 487 -8.57 25.26 -9.80
N LEU A 488 -8.90 24.92 -8.55
CA LEU A 488 -8.72 23.59 -7.99
C LEU A 488 -10.07 23.05 -7.51
N HIS A 489 -10.42 21.83 -7.92
CA HIS A 489 -11.55 21.12 -7.31
C HIS A 489 -11.09 20.44 -6.02
N THR A 490 -11.67 20.82 -4.89
CA THR A 490 -11.35 20.26 -3.58
C THR A 490 -12.40 19.24 -3.17
N TYR A 491 -11.97 18.05 -2.73
CA TYR A 491 -12.87 16.94 -2.42
C TYR A 491 -12.91 16.58 -0.92
N GLN A 492 -11.88 16.93 -0.15
CA GLN A 492 -11.72 16.46 1.23
C GLN A 492 -11.15 17.57 2.12
N PRO A 493 -11.50 17.60 3.42
CA PRO A 493 -10.85 18.51 4.35
C PRO A 493 -9.37 18.13 4.53
N GLY A 494 -8.56 19.08 4.96
CA GLY A 494 -7.14 18.86 5.25
C GLY A 494 -6.18 19.77 4.49
N LYS A 495 -4.88 19.49 4.57
CA LYS A 495 -3.84 20.37 4.00
C LYS A 495 -3.60 20.08 2.52
N TYR A 496 -3.79 21.08 1.68
CA TYR A 496 -3.41 21.10 0.27
C TYR A 496 -2.08 21.82 0.12
N ARG A 497 -1.07 21.15 -0.44
CA ARG A 497 0.26 21.73 -0.67
C ARG A 497 0.36 22.20 -2.11
N VAL A 498 0.60 23.48 -2.29
CA VAL A 498 0.77 24.11 -3.60
C VAL A 498 2.26 24.29 -3.86
N TYR A 499 2.75 23.64 -4.90
CA TYR A 499 4.10 23.78 -5.40
C TYR A 499 4.08 24.56 -6.69
N VAL A 500 4.99 25.52 -6.79
CA VAL A 500 5.07 26.42 -7.95
C VAL A 500 6.50 26.42 -8.46
N TYR A 501 6.60 26.35 -9.77
CA TYR A 501 7.85 26.35 -10.52
C TYR A 501 7.78 27.46 -11.57
N PHE A 502 8.84 28.25 -11.66
CA PHE A 502 9.03 29.24 -12.71
C PHE A 502 10.27 28.86 -13.51
N ASN A 503 10.11 28.59 -14.81
CA ASN A 503 11.19 28.09 -15.67
C ASN A 503 11.86 26.81 -15.15
N GLY A 504 11.09 25.95 -14.48
CA GLY A 504 11.58 24.72 -13.84
C GLY A 504 12.30 24.93 -12.50
N ASN A 505 12.49 26.17 -12.06
CA ASN A 505 13.08 26.50 -10.76
C ASN A 505 12.00 26.64 -9.68
N THR A 506 12.32 26.26 -8.45
CA THR A 506 11.42 26.42 -7.31
C THR A 506 11.33 27.87 -6.88
N VAL A 507 10.13 28.33 -6.52
CA VAL A 507 9.89 29.70 -6.04
C VAL A 507 10.11 29.86 -4.53
N LYS A 508 10.15 31.10 -4.02
CA LYS A 508 10.22 31.36 -2.57
C LYS A 508 9.01 30.80 -1.83
N GLY A 509 9.23 30.16 -0.68
CA GLY A 509 8.13 29.60 0.11
C GLY A 509 7.40 28.45 -0.60
N ASN A 510 8.07 27.77 -1.53
CA ASN A 510 7.53 26.59 -2.21
C ASN A 510 7.01 25.58 -1.17
N CYS A 511 5.85 24.96 -1.43
CA CYS A 511 5.00 24.27 -0.43
C CYS A 511 4.06 25.19 0.35
N ASN A 512 3.35 26.09 -0.36
CA ASN A 512 2.31 26.90 0.25
C ASN A 512 1.14 26.01 0.70
N VAL A 513 0.56 26.29 1.87
CA VAL A 513 -0.48 25.45 2.45
C VAL A 513 -1.84 26.13 2.32
N LEU A 514 -2.71 25.55 1.48
CA LEU A 514 -4.14 25.83 1.47
C LEU A 514 -4.83 24.92 2.49
N ARG A 515 -5.63 25.51 3.38
CA ARG A 515 -6.38 24.76 4.41
C ARG A 515 -7.75 24.37 3.86
N GLY A 516 -8.02 23.08 3.78
CA GLY A 516 -9.36 22.54 3.57
C GLY A 516 -10.07 22.36 4.91
N LEU A 517 -11.27 22.92 5.05
CA LEU A 517 -12.13 22.75 6.23
C LEU A 517 -13.43 22.06 5.81
N ASP A 518 -14.09 21.39 6.76
CA ASP A 518 -15.45 20.91 6.52
C ASP A 518 -16.37 22.08 6.15
N LYS A 519 -17.30 21.82 5.23
CA LYS A 519 -18.29 22.82 4.86
C LYS A 519 -19.14 23.14 6.09
N PRO A 520 -19.23 24.41 6.52
CA PRO A 520 -20.09 24.76 7.64
C PRO A 520 -21.54 24.42 7.30
N ALA A 521 -22.27 23.88 8.26
CA ALA A 521 -23.67 23.46 8.09
C ALA A 521 -24.62 24.63 7.77
N TYR A 522 -24.22 25.84 8.14
CA TYR A 522 -24.98 27.08 7.93
C TYR A 522 -24.09 28.13 7.25
N PRO A 523 -24.69 29.04 6.44
CA PRO A 523 -23.95 30.15 5.85
C PRO A 523 -23.38 31.09 6.93
N GLU A 524 -22.29 31.79 6.59
CA GLU A 524 -21.76 32.82 7.47
C GLU A 524 -22.81 33.90 7.70
N SER A 525 -23.09 34.18 8.96
CA SER A 525 -24.00 35.25 9.36
C SER A 525 -23.26 36.25 10.23
N ILE A 526 -23.51 37.54 9.95
CA ILE A 526 -22.92 38.65 10.70
C ILE A 526 -23.99 39.16 11.66
N PHE A 527 -23.77 38.95 12.94
CA PHE A 527 -24.65 39.46 13.98
C PHE A 527 -24.09 40.78 14.53
N ASN A 528 -24.83 41.86 14.31
CA ASN A 528 -24.46 43.18 14.79
C ASN A 528 -25.31 43.55 16.01
N PHE A 529 -24.67 43.96 17.09
CA PHE A 529 -25.36 44.53 18.25
C PHE A 529 -24.58 45.70 18.83
N THR A 530 -25.27 46.56 19.57
CA THR A 530 -24.65 47.73 20.19
C THR A 530 -24.52 47.53 21.69
N ILE A 531 -23.45 48.09 22.25
CA ILE A 531 -23.23 48.18 23.68
C ILE A 531 -23.19 49.65 24.07
N ASP A 532 -24.10 50.02 24.96
CA ASP A 532 -24.20 51.36 25.50
C ASP A 532 -23.58 51.42 26.90
N ALA A 533 -22.41 52.05 27.00
CA ALA A 533 -21.69 52.25 28.26
C ALA A 533 -21.90 53.66 28.84
N ARG A 534 -22.86 54.45 28.35
CA ARG A 534 -23.05 55.85 28.83
C ARG A 534 -23.36 55.94 30.32
N ALA A 535 -24.06 54.94 30.86
CA ALA A 535 -24.42 54.88 32.28
C ALA A 535 -23.25 54.54 33.23
N THR A 536 -22.07 54.16 32.70
CA THR A 536 -20.91 53.79 33.53
C THR A 536 -19.99 54.97 33.89
N GLY A 537 -20.36 56.20 33.50
CA GLY A 537 -19.73 57.43 34.00
C GLY A 537 -18.61 58.02 33.14
N GLY A 538 -18.43 57.60 31.87
CA GLY A 538 -17.56 58.30 30.92
C GLY A 538 -16.65 57.40 30.08
N LEU A 539 -15.61 57.99 29.47
CA LEU A 539 -14.63 57.32 28.59
C LEU A 539 -13.77 56.30 29.37
N GLY A 540 -13.73 55.06 28.90
CA GLY A 540 -12.94 53.98 29.49
C GLY A 540 -12.64 52.88 28.48
N ASN A 541 -11.77 51.94 28.84
CA ASN A 541 -11.41 50.81 27.98
C ASN A 541 -12.50 49.73 28.09
N ILE A 542 -13.10 49.39 26.95
CA ILE A 542 -14.07 48.31 26.83
C ILE A 542 -13.39 47.07 26.23
N VAL A 543 -13.56 45.94 26.90
CA VAL A 543 -13.13 44.63 26.40
C VAL A 543 -14.36 43.75 26.30
N ILE A 544 -14.51 43.09 25.15
CA ILE A 544 -15.64 42.22 24.87
C ILE A 544 -15.08 40.83 24.56
N ASP A 545 -15.69 39.81 25.13
CA ASP A 545 -15.43 38.42 24.75
C ASP A 545 -16.76 37.74 24.43
N ILE A 546 -16.82 37.10 23.26
CA ILE A 546 -18.02 36.39 22.81
C ILE A 546 -17.69 34.91 22.77
N VAL A 547 -18.43 34.11 23.53
CA VAL A 547 -18.17 32.69 23.71
C VAL A 547 -19.34 31.84 23.21
N HIS A 548 -19.05 30.82 22.42
CA HIS A 548 -19.99 29.74 22.09
C HIS A 548 -19.46 28.40 22.62
N GLY A 549 -20.24 27.75 23.49
CA GLY A 549 -19.78 26.58 24.25
C GLY A 549 -18.60 26.94 25.18
N LYS A 550 -17.38 26.51 24.80
CA LYS A 550 -16.12 26.78 25.53
C LYS A 550 -15.10 27.60 24.71
N LYS A 551 -15.47 28.09 23.52
CA LYS A 551 -14.56 28.79 22.61
C LYS A 551 -14.92 30.27 22.50
N SER A 552 -13.92 31.14 22.67
CA SER A 552 -14.01 32.56 22.31
C SER A 552 -14.02 32.69 20.78
N LEU A 553 -14.81 33.63 20.28
CA LEU A 553 -15.07 33.83 18.86
C LEU A 553 -14.53 35.18 18.37
N PRO A 554 -14.00 35.22 17.13
CA PRO A 554 -13.53 36.45 16.53
C PRO A 554 -14.70 37.42 16.32
N HIS A 555 -14.49 38.67 16.69
CA HIS A 555 -15.46 39.76 16.55
C HIS A 555 -14.72 41.09 16.40
N THR A 556 -15.40 42.08 15.83
CA THR A 556 -14.86 43.45 15.72
C THR A 556 -15.67 44.39 16.61
N ILE A 557 -15.01 45.44 17.09
CA ILE A 557 -15.60 46.48 17.94
C ILE A 557 -15.29 47.83 17.29
N GLU A 558 -16.33 48.59 17.01
CA GLU A 558 -16.26 49.93 16.42
C GLU A 558 -16.86 50.93 17.42
N SER A 559 -16.15 52.01 17.72
CA SER A 559 -16.71 53.08 18.58
C SER A 559 -17.59 54.01 17.74
N LEU A 560 -18.83 54.18 18.17
CA LEU A 560 -19.80 55.10 17.54
C LEU A 560 -19.80 56.50 18.19
N GLY A 561 -18.89 56.74 19.14
CA GLY A 561 -18.82 57.97 19.93
C GLY A 561 -19.74 57.96 21.16
N GLY A 562 -19.44 58.84 22.13
CA GLY A 562 -20.26 59.00 23.34
C GLY A 562 -20.42 57.72 24.18
N ALA A 563 -19.38 56.88 24.28
CA ALA A 563 -19.40 55.57 24.98
C ALA A 563 -20.41 54.55 24.42
N LEU A 564 -20.75 54.66 23.13
CA LEU A 564 -21.52 53.68 22.37
C LEU A 564 -20.59 52.88 21.45
N TYR A 565 -20.75 51.55 21.43
CA TYR A 565 -19.92 50.65 20.64
C TYR A 565 -20.80 49.72 19.79
N LYS A 566 -20.40 49.48 18.54
CA LYS A 566 -20.98 48.46 17.67
C LYS A 566 -20.07 47.23 17.67
N VAL A 567 -20.66 46.07 17.86
CA VAL A 567 -19.95 44.79 17.85
C VAL A 567 -20.46 43.96 16.68
N SER A 568 -19.56 43.44 15.86
CA SER A 568 -19.88 42.55 14.74
C SER A 568 -19.29 41.17 15.01
N LEU A 569 -20.17 40.18 15.20
CA LEU A 569 -19.81 38.77 15.35
C LEU A 569 -20.02 38.04 14.03
N HIS A 570 -18.99 37.35 13.55
CA HIS A 570 -19.08 36.45 12.40
C HIS A 570 -19.24 35.02 12.90
N THR A 571 -20.35 34.35 12.56
CA THR A 571 -20.59 32.97 12.99
C THR A 571 -21.31 32.11 11.95
N TYR A 572 -21.09 30.80 12.02
CA TYR A 572 -21.69 29.76 11.18
C TYR A 572 -22.57 28.78 11.98
N GLN A 573 -22.82 29.05 13.27
CA GLN A 573 -23.54 28.13 14.16
C GLN A 573 -24.78 28.80 14.76
N PRO A 574 -25.97 28.20 14.70
CA PRO A 574 -27.08 28.65 15.51
C PRO A 574 -26.84 28.27 16.97
N GLY A 575 -27.44 29.01 17.90
CA GLY A 575 -27.47 28.66 19.31
C GLY A 575 -27.17 29.82 20.25
N LYS A 576 -26.84 29.49 21.50
CA LYS A 576 -26.62 30.49 22.56
C LYS A 576 -25.17 30.95 22.59
N TYR A 577 -24.99 32.26 22.54
CA TYR A 577 -23.72 32.96 22.66
C TYR A 577 -23.71 33.72 23.98
N ARG A 578 -22.59 33.67 24.70
CA ARG A 578 -22.38 34.47 25.91
C ARG A 578 -21.49 35.64 25.56
N VAL A 579 -22.00 36.85 25.81
CA VAL A 579 -21.23 38.07 25.64
C VAL A 579 -20.79 38.54 27.02
N TYR A 580 -19.49 38.55 27.26
CA TYR A 580 -18.87 39.11 28.45
C TYR A 580 -18.37 40.50 28.12
N VAL A 581 -18.78 41.48 28.91
CA VAL A 581 -18.42 42.88 28.73
C VAL A 581 -17.67 43.36 29.97
N TYR A 582 -16.46 43.85 29.75
CA TYR A 582 -15.61 44.40 30.78
C TYR A 582 -15.37 45.87 30.49
N PHE A 583 -15.58 46.72 31.50
CA PHE A 583 -15.32 48.15 31.42
C PHE A 583 -14.28 48.51 32.48
N ASN A 584 -13.13 49.03 32.05
CA ASN A 584 -11.96 49.31 32.90
C ASN A 584 -11.57 48.11 33.78
N GLY A 585 -11.65 46.89 33.23
CA GLY A 585 -11.31 45.65 33.92
C GLY A 585 -12.41 45.09 34.85
N ASN A 586 -13.50 45.83 35.07
CA ASN A 586 -14.63 45.36 35.88
C ASN A 586 -15.72 44.76 35.00
N THR A 587 -16.31 43.65 35.44
CA THR A 587 -17.47 43.05 34.76
C THR A 587 -18.68 43.99 34.86
N VAL A 588 -19.27 44.33 33.72
CA VAL A 588 -20.50 45.12 33.68
C VAL A 588 -21.68 44.22 34.09
N LYS A 589 -22.56 44.70 34.98
CA LYS A 589 -23.76 43.95 35.40
C LYS A 589 -24.67 43.69 34.19
N GLY A 590 -24.76 42.43 33.78
CA GLY A 590 -25.61 41.99 32.66
C GLY A 590 -24.85 41.17 31.62
N ASN A 591 -24.19 40.07 32.01
CA ASN A 591 -23.70 39.09 31.04
C ASN A 591 -24.91 38.58 30.24
N CYS A 592 -25.03 39.03 28.99
CA CYS A 592 -26.16 38.71 28.14
C CYS A 592 -25.92 37.37 27.46
N ASN A 593 -26.89 36.45 27.61
CA ASN A 593 -27.00 35.33 26.67
C ASN A 593 -27.72 35.86 25.44
N VAL A 594 -27.01 35.98 24.32
CA VAL A 594 -27.62 36.27 23.02
C VAL A 594 -27.91 34.93 22.36
N VAL A 595 -29.18 34.63 22.10
CA VAL A 595 -29.56 33.48 21.29
C VAL A 595 -29.60 33.95 19.85
N ILE A 596 -28.80 33.30 18.99
CA ILE A 596 -28.80 33.56 17.55
C ILE A 596 -29.45 32.34 16.90
N ASP A 597 -30.61 32.55 16.32
CA ASP A 597 -31.25 31.60 15.41
C ASP A 597 -30.81 31.98 13.98
N LEU A 598 -30.22 31.03 13.25
CA LEU A 598 -29.71 31.22 11.88
C LEU A 598 -30.73 30.83 10.82
#